data_AF-A0A9Q0XMY5-F1
#
_entry.id   AF-A0A9Q0XMY5-F1
#
_cell.length_a   1.000
_cell.length_b   1.000
_cell.length_c   1.000
_cell.angle_alpha   90.00
_cell.angle_beta   90.00
_cell.angle_gamma   90.00
#
_symmetry.space_group_name_H-M   'P 1'
#
loop_
_entity.id
_entity.type
_entity.pdbx_description
1 polymer ?
#
loop_
_entity_poly.entity_id
_entity_poly.type
_entity_poly.pdbx_seq_one_letter_code
_entity_poly.pdbx_strand_id
1 'polypeptide(L)'
;MSSITANLDFLKRGDKIVQVYQDLSKETTDWQKLMKPVTTTLLKHNFHYSWGHPLFLKVWKGSIQHTIYSLEEGQHLLKAWNIQADSSSSSPAPGTSATTSE
;
A
#
# COMPACT_ATOMS: atom_id res chain seq x y z
N MET A 1 23.32 -14.78 6.99
CA MET A 1 22.79 -13.43 7.28
C MET A 1 21.29 -13.58 7.49
N SER A 2 20.89 -13.75 8.74
CA SER A 2 19.51 -14.07 9.11
C SER A 2 18.68 -12.79 9.14
N SER A 3 17.79 -12.63 8.17
CA SER A 3 16.79 -11.56 8.20
C SER A 3 15.91 -11.73 9.43
N ILE A 4 15.97 -10.77 10.33
CA ILE A 4 15.08 -10.68 11.49
C ILE A 4 13.71 -10.29 10.92
N THR A 5 12.90 -11.28 10.59
CA THR A 5 11.46 -11.12 10.41
C THR A 5 10.93 -10.70 11.78
N ALA A 6 10.76 -9.40 12.00
CA ALA A 6 10.28 -8.85 13.26
C ALA A 6 8.83 -9.27 13.48
N ASN A 7 8.66 -10.44 14.07
CA ASN A 7 7.47 -10.78 14.82
C ASN A 7 7.47 -9.84 16.04
N LEU A 8 6.88 -8.65 15.88
CA LEU A 8 6.68 -7.62 16.91
C LEU A 8 5.63 -8.09 17.95
N ASP A 9 5.68 -9.37 18.31
CA ASP A 9 4.84 -9.98 19.34
C ASP A 9 5.34 -9.47 20.70
N PHE A 10 4.75 -8.35 21.11
CA PHE A 10 4.63 -7.86 22.49
C PHE A 10 5.78 -8.24 23.44
N LEU A 11 6.84 -7.42 23.45
CA LEU A 11 7.93 -7.59 24.41
C LEU A 11 7.43 -7.29 25.82
N LYS A 12 7.47 -8.26 26.72
CA LYS A 12 7.09 -8.05 28.13
C LYS A 12 8.26 -7.53 28.95
N ARG A 13 8.09 -6.40 29.62
CA ARG A 13 9.00 -5.88 30.67
C ARG A 13 8.27 -6.01 32.01
N GLY A 14 8.51 -7.10 32.73
CA GLY A 14 7.70 -7.45 33.90
C GLY A 14 6.26 -7.74 33.51
N ASP A 15 5.30 -7.09 34.17
CA ASP A 15 3.85 -7.24 33.88
C ASP A 15 3.36 -6.35 32.71
N LYS A 16 4.24 -5.51 32.14
CA LYS A 16 3.86 -4.55 31.08
C LYS A 16 4.25 -5.07 29.70
N ILE A 17 3.29 -5.00 28.79
CA ILE A 17 3.53 -5.16 27.36
C ILE A 17 4.16 -3.87 26.83
N VAL A 18 5.32 -4.00 26.20
CA VAL A 18 6.07 -2.91 25.58
C VAL A 18 6.05 -3.10 24.07
N GLN A 19 5.63 -2.05 23.37
CA GLN A 19 5.67 -1.99 21.92
C GLN A 19 6.94 -1.24 21.51
N VAL A 20 7.78 -1.89 20.71
CA VAL A 20 9.00 -1.27 20.16
C VAL A 20 8.64 -0.69 18.81
N TYR A 21 8.77 0.62 18.68
CA TYR A 21 8.67 1.31 17.41
C TYR A 21 10.05 1.52 16.83
N GLN A 22 10.15 1.47 15.51
CA GLN A 22 11.37 1.86 14.82
C GLN A 22 11.53 3.39 14.92
N ASP A 23 12.74 3.84 15.22
CA ASP A 23 13.07 5.26 15.23
C ASP A 23 13.17 5.76 13.78
N LEU A 24 12.03 6.21 13.25
CA LEU A 24 11.90 6.71 11.89
C LEU A 24 11.95 8.24 11.90
N SER A 25 12.75 8.82 11.00
CA SER A 25 12.74 10.26 10.78
C SER A 25 11.34 10.74 10.35
N LYS A 26 11.03 12.01 10.61
CA LYS A 26 9.78 12.63 10.15
C LYS A 26 9.61 12.47 8.63
N GLU A 27 10.70 12.67 7.88
CA GLU A 27 10.75 12.48 6.43
C GLU A 27 10.34 11.06 6.02
N THR A 28 10.83 10.03 6.73
CA THR A 28 10.44 8.64 6.48
C THR A 28 8.96 8.39 6.71
N THR A 29 8.43 8.96 7.80
CA THR A 29 7.01 8.81 8.16
C THR A 29 6.11 9.51 7.15
N ASP A 30 6.48 10.71 6.71
CA ASP A 30 5.73 11.45 5.70
C ASP A 30 5.79 10.75 4.33
N TRP A 31 6.93 10.19 3.95
CA TRP A 31 7.05 9.39 2.73
C TRP A 31 6.18 8.12 2.77
N GLN A 32 6.15 7.39 3.89
CA GLN A 32 5.26 6.24 4.05
C GLN A 32 3.78 6.63 3.97
N LYS A 33 3.39 7.78 4.52
CA LYS A 33 2.02 8.32 4.37
C LYS A 33 1.71 8.63 2.92
N LEU A 34 2.65 9.21 2.17
CA LEU A 34 2.49 9.47 0.73
C LEU A 34 2.33 8.17 -0.07
N MET A 35 3.01 7.07 0.33
CA MET A 35 2.92 5.76 -0.33
C MET A 35 1.69 4.94 0.05
N LYS A 36 0.87 5.38 1.02
CA LYS A 36 -0.36 4.68 1.42
C LYS A 36 -1.27 4.28 0.26
N PRO A 37 -1.62 5.15 -0.71
CA PRO A 37 -2.46 4.75 -1.84
C PRO A 37 -1.86 3.57 -2.62
N VAL A 38 -0.55 3.61 -2.92
CA VAL A 38 0.13 2.54 -3.68
C VAL A 38 0.14 1.24 -2.88
N THR A 39 0.56 1.29 -1.62
CA THR A 39 0.64 0.11 -0.75
C THR A 39 -0.71 -0.51 -0.42
N THR A 40 -1.76 0.30 -0.30
CA THR A 40 -3.14 -0.18 -0.12
C THR A 40 -3.61 -0.95 -1.34
N THR A 41 -3.36 -0.44 -2.55
CA THR A 41 -3.69 -1.12 -3.79
C THR A 41 -2.89 -2.42 -3.95
N LEU A 42 -1.59 -2.40 -3.65
CA LEU A 42 -0.76 -3.61 -3.68
C LEU A 42 -1.27 -4.68 -2.71
N LEU A 43 -1.62 -4.28 -1.48
CA LEU A 43 -2.17 -5.19 -0.47
C LEU A 43 -3.51 -5.79 -0.93
N LYS A 44 -4.40 -4.97 -1.49
CA LYS A 44 -5.71 -5.42 -2.01
C LYS A 44 -5.56 -6.48 -3.11
N HIS A 45 -4.58 -6.32 -3.98
CA HIS A 45 -4.30 -7.26 -5.08
C HIS A 45 -3.31 -8.36 -4.71
N ASN A 46 -3.01 -8.55 -3.41
CA ASN A 46 -2.13 -9.60 -2.89
C ASN A 46 -0.68 -9.54 -3.43
N PHE A 47 -0.20 -8.35 -3.77
CA PHE A 47 1.19 -8.16 -4.15
C PHE A 47 2.09 -8.15 -2.92
N HIS A 48 3.18 -8.91 -2.99
CA HIS A 48 4.24 -8.84 -2.01
C HIS A 48 5.01 -7.53 -2.17
N TYR A 49 5.19 -6.79 -1.07
CA TYR A 49 6.01 -5.60 -1.03
C TYR A 49 6.78 -5.48 0.29
N SER A 50 7.88 -4.71 0.27
CA SER A 50 8.67 -4.41 1.46
C SER A 50 9.23 -3.00 1.40
N TRP A 51 9.41 -2.40 2.57
CA TRP A 51 10.06 -1.10 2.71
C TRP A 51 11.59 -1.28 2.71
N GLY A 52 12.30 -0.41 2.01
CA GLY A 52 13.76 -0.37 2.04
C GLY A 52 14.32 0.99 2.39
N HIS A 53 15.63 1.01 2.61
CA HIS A 53 16.39 2.17 3.07
C HIS A 53 17.57 2.46 2.12
N PRO A 54 17.87 3.73 1.78
CA PRO A 54 17.07 4.94 2.08
C PRO A 54 15.74 4.92 1.30
N LEU A 55 14.72 5.65 1.77
CA LEU A 55 13.29 5.53 1.40
C LEU A 55 12.96 5.04 -0.02
N PHE A 56 12.61 3.76 -0.15
CA PHE A 56 11.99 3.19 -1.35
C PHE A 56 11.09 1.99 -1.01
N LEU A 57 10.21 1.63 -1.94
CA LEU A 57 9.31 0.49 -1.85
C LEU A 57 9.75 -0.57 -2.87
N LYS A 58 10.01 -1.80 -2.41
CA LYS A 58 10.24 -2.96 -3.27
C LYS A 58 8.93 -3.72 -3.47
N VAL A 59 8.60 -4.02 -4.71
CA VAL A 59 7.38 -4.74 -5.10
C VAL A 59 7.75 -5.88 -6.01
N TRP A 60 7.18 -7.06 -5.76
CA TRP A 60 7.43 -8.24 -6.58
C TRP A 60 6.23 -8.58 -7.43
N LYS A 61 6.45 -8.78 -8.72
CA LYS A 61 5.49 -9.36 -9.65
C LYS A 61 6.04 -10.67 -10.17
N GLY A 62 5.59 -11.77 -9.57
CA GLY A 62 6.21 -13.08 -9.79
C GLY A 62 7.67 -13.07 -9.33
N SER A 63 8.61 -13.36 -10.24
CA SER A 63 10.05 -13.40 -9.96
C SER A 63 10.77 -12.07 -10.16
N ILE A 64 10.08 -11.03 -10.65
CA ILE A 64 10.69 -9.73 -10.96
C ILE A 64 10.45 -8.76 -9.81
N GLN A 65 11.55 -8.17 -9.32
CA GLN A 65 11.52 -7.12 -8.31
C GLN A 65 11.57 -5.73 -8.97
N HIS A 66 10.64 -4.87 -8.58
CA HIS A 66 10.59 -3.47 -8.96
C HIS A 66 10.85 -2.58 -7.74
N THR A 67 11.52 -1.46 -7.94
CA THR A 67 11.81 -0.48 -6.88
C THR A 67 11.12 0.83 -7.22
N ILE A 68 10.45 1.42 -6.24
CA ILE A 68 9.66 2.65 -6.36
C ILE A 68 10.23 3.67 -5.37
N TYR A 69 10.66 4.81 -5.88
CA TYR A 69 11.22 5.91 -5.07
C TYR A 69 10.21 7.03 -4.84
N SER A 70 9.17 7.12 -5.68
CA SER A 70 8.16 8.18 -5.62
C SER A 70 6.73 7.67 -5.78
N LEU A 71 5.77 8.52 -5.41
CA LEU A 71 4.34 8.22 -5.54
C LEU A 71 3.96 8.03 -7.01
N GLU A 72 4.49 8.91 -7.86
CA GLU A 72 4.24 8.92 -9.30
C GLU A 72 4.74 7.62 -9.95
N GLU A 73 5.97 7.19 -9.62
CA GLU A 73 6.51 5.91 -10.09
C GLU A 73 5.61 4.73 -9.68
N GLY A 74 5.14 4.72 -8.43
CA GLY A 74 4.24 3.69 -7.93
C GLY A 74 2.90 3.67 -8.65
N GLN A 75 2.30 4.83 -8.91
CA GLN A 75 1.05 4.95 -9.67
C GLN A 75 1.23 4.53 -11.13
N HIS A 76 2.32 4.94 -11.77
CA HIS A 76 2.65 4.52 -13.14
C HIS A 76 2.82 3.01 -13.24
N LEU A 77 3.49 2.39 -12.26
CA LEU A 77 3.69 0.96 -12.20
C LEU A 77 2.39 0.18 -11.97
N LEU A 78 1.52 0.65 -11.08
CA LEU A 78 0.18 0.08 -10.89
C LEU A 78 -0.66 0.16 -12.17
N LYS A 79 -0.62 1.32 -12.86
CA LYS A 79 -1.30 1.51 -14.15
C LYS A 79 -0.75 0.59 -15.23
N ALA A 80 0.57 0.44 -15.32
CA ALA A 80 1.22 -0.47 -16.26
C ALA A 80 0.84 -1.95 -16.03
N TRP A 81 0.49 -2.30 -14.79
CA TRP A 81 0.01 -3.65 -14.45
C TRP A 81 -1.50 -3.80 -14.54
N ASN A 82 -2.21 -2.77 -15.02
CA ASN A 82 -3.66 -2.72 -15.09
C ASN A 82 -4.35 -2.97 -13.74
N ILE A 83 -3.68 -2.55 -12.65
CA ILE A 83 -4.22 -2.64 -11.30
C ILE A 83 -4.98 -1.35 -11.03
N GLN A 84 -6.29 -1.41 -11.20
CA GLN A 84 -7.17 -0.30 -10.89
C GLN A 84 -7.20 -0.12 -9.37
N ALA A 85 -6.79 1.05 -8.88
CA ALA A 85 -7.27 1.49 -7.58
C ALA A 85 -8.78 1.65 -7.76
N ASP A 86 -9.59 0.84 -7.06
CA ASP A 86 -11.04 1.01 -7.04
C ASP A 86 -11.36 2.42 -6.54
N SER A 87 -11.42 3.37 -7.46
CA SER A 87 -12.37 4.47 -7.39
C SER A 87 -13.71 3.76 -7.37
N SER A 88 -14.29 3.63 -6.17
CA SER A 88 -15.64 3.16 -5.96
C SER A 88 -16.53 3.55 -7.13
N SER A 89 -16.88 2.54 -7.94
CA SER A 89 -17.79 2.63 -9.06
C SER A 89 -19.13 3.14 -8.54
N SER A 90 -19.28 4.47 -8.53
CA SER A 90 -20.58 5.13 -8.50
C SER A 90 -21.04 5.26 -9.93
N SER A 91 -21.38 4.12 -10.53
CA SER A 91 -22.08 4.05 -11.80
C SER A 91 -23.44 3.41 -11.51
N PRO A 92 -24.50 4.20 -11.27
CA PRO A 92 -25.82 3.81 -11.69
C PRO A 92 -25.98 4.15 -13.18
N ALA A 93 -26.48 3.17 -13.91
CA ALA A 93 -26.61 3.10 -15.36
C ALA A 93 -27.35 4.28 -16.02
N PRO A 94 -27.13 4.51 -17.33
CA PRO A 94 -27.94 5.41 -18.14
C PRO A 94 -29.32 4.80 -18.43
N GLY A 95 -30.37 5.61 -18.25
CA GLY A 95 -31.68 5.45 -18.91
C GLY A 95 -32.62 4.37 -18.35
N THR A 96 -33.76 4.79 -17.80
CA THR A 96 -35.13 4.53 -18.32
C THR A 96 -36.11 5.18 -17.34
N SER A 97 -36.61 6.38 -17.66
CA SER A 97 -37.87 6.86 -17.08
C SER A 97 -38.84 7.00 -18.22
N ALA A 98 -39.82 6.09 -18.19
CA ALA A 98 -40.91 5.99 -19.12
C ALA A 98 -41.79 7.25 -19.09
N THR A 99 -42.32 7.57 -20.27
CA THR A 99 -43.58 8.28 -20.50
C THR A 99 -44.69 7.85 -19.55
N THR A 100 -45.53 8.78 -19.07
CA THR A 100 -47.00 8.70 -19.10
C THR A 100 -47.61 9.96 -18.45
N SER A 101 -48.53 10.55 -19.19
CA SER A 101 -49.42 11.66 -18.89
C SER A 101 -50.29 11.49 -17.65
N GLU A 102 -50.59 12.58 -16.95
CA GLU A 102 -51.97 13.04 -16.66
C GLU A 102 -51.97 14.55 -16.41
#